data_AF-A0A955XM06-F1
#
_entry.id   AF-A0A955XM06-F1
#
_cell.length_a   1.000
_cell.length_b   1.000
_cell.length_c   1.000
_cell.angle_alpha   90.00
_cell.angle_beta   90.00
_cell.angle_gamma   90.00
#
_symmetry.space_group_name_H-M   'P 1'
#
loop_
_entity.id
_entity.type
_entity.pdbx_description
1 polymer ?
#
loop_
_entity_poly.entity_id
_entity_poly.type
_entity_poly.pdbx_seq_one_letter_code
_entity_poly.pdbx_strand_id
1 'polypeptide(L)'
;MPRADTTVYAAALRVLLRGARAHGLDVQPLLDAAGLGPDDVETPDGRVPRGLAYQLWDDVTALSGDEALGLKLALATPEGITGVVEYVCRNSATLGEALRNVVRYARLLHDGADIRLAESEDEVSFTHRLVDSSRSCPRGWVDWFLGYILVASRQMVGPDLTPVRVTFQHGPAQDLGLYARVFGCPIRWHAP
;
A
#
# COMPACT_ATOMS: atom_id res chain seq x y z
N MET A 1 29.76 -4.23 2.54
CA MET A 1 28.91 -5.43 2.39
C MET A 1 27.80 -5.08 1.42
N PRO A 2 27.50 -5.90 0.39
CA PRO A 2 26.31 -5.68 -0.41
C PRO A 2 25.10 -5.75 0.54
N ARG A 3 24.26 -4.71 0.55
CA ARG A 3 23.03 -4.68 1.36
C ARG A 3 22.14 -5.82 0.88
N ALA A 4 21.58 -6.59 1.81
CA ALA A 4 20.59 -7.62 1.51
C ALA A 4 19.48 -7.03 0.62
N ASP A 5 19.02 -7.79 -0.37
CA ASP A 5 17.91 -7.39 -1.22
C ASP A 5 16.68 -7.11 -0.35
N THR A 6 16.23 -5.86 -0.36
CA THR A 6 15.01 -5.45 0.36
C THR A 6 13.82 -6.26 -0.16
N THR A 7 12.96 -6.71 0.75
CA THR A 7 11.79 -7.53 0.47
C THR A 7 10.51 -6.87 0.97
N VAL A 8 9.41 -7.28 0.35
CA VAL A 8 8.06 -6.88 0.73
C VAL A 8 7.22 -8.11 1.01
N TYR A 9 6.17 -7.91 1.78
CA TYR A 9 5.21 -8.95 2.12
C TYR A 9 4.41 -9.37 0.89
N ALA A 10 4.35 -10.67 0.63
CA ALA A 10 3.69 -11.24 -0.55
C ALA A 10 2.19 -10.90 -0.61
N ALA A 11 1.57 -10.57 0.52
CA ALA A 11 0.16 -10.17 0.54
C ALA A 11 -0.15 -8.92 -0.30
N ALA A 12 0.78 -7.98 -0.42
CA ALA A 12 0.59 -6.83 -1.31
C ALA A 12 0.47 -7.27 -2.78
N LEU A 13 1.21 -8.31 -3.19
CA LEU A 13 1.08 -8.91 -4.52
C LEU A 13 -0.18 -9.76 -4.64
N ARG A 14 -0.61 -10.48 -3.60
CA ARG A 14 -1.89 -11.20 -3.63
C ARG A 14 -3.06 -10.26 -3.91
N VAL A 15 -3.10 -9.10 -3.25
CA VAL A 15 -4.15 -8.09 -3.51
C VAL A 15 -4.11 -7.64 -4.96
N LEU A 16 -2.93 -7.28 -5.46
CA LEU A 16 -2.75 -6.86 -6.85
C LEU A 16 -3.24 -7.91 -7.85
N LEU A 17 -2.75 -9.15 -7.73
CA LEU A 17 -3.03 -10.22 -8.69
C LEU A 17 -4.49 -10.67 -8.62
N ARG A 18 -5.06 -10.78 -7.42
CA ARG A 18 -6.48 -11.16 -7.26
C ARG A 18 -7.39 -10.06 -7.82
N GLY A 19 -7.08 -8.80 -7.55
CA GLY A 19 -7.83 -7.68 -8.09
C GLY A 19 -7.72 -7.58 -9.62
N ALA A 20 -6.51 -7.71 -10.18
CA ALA A 20 -6.30 -7.74 -11.61
C ALA A 20 -7.10 -8.86 -12.30
N ARG A 21 -7.08 -10.08 -11.75
CA ARG A 21 -7.88 -11.21 -12.25
C ARG A 21 -9.38 -10.96 -12.13
N ALA A 22 -9.83 -10.33 -11.04
CA ALA A 22 -11.25 -9.96 -10.87
C ALA A 22 -11.71 -8.93 -11.92
N HIS A 23 -10.79 -8.12 -12.45
CA HIS A 23 -11.03 -7.22 -13.58
C HIS A 23 -10.80 -7.87 -14.96
N GLY A 24 -10.59 -9.19 -15.02
CA GLY A 24 -10.43 -9.95 -16.27
C GLY A 24 -9.04 -9.84 -16.91
N LEU A 25 -8.04 -9.35 -16.18
CA LEU A 25 -6.67 -9.26 -16.67
C LEU A 25 -5.96 -10.61 -16.55
N ASP A 26 -5.29 -11.03 -17.62
CA ASP A 26 -4.39 -12.18 -17.59
C ASP A 26 -3.01 -11.75 -17.07
N VAL A 27 -2.74 -12.08 -15.81
CA VAL A 27 -1.48 -11.78 -15.13
C VAL A 27 -0.48 -12.93 -15.17
N GLN A 28 -0.83 -14.08 -15.77
CA GLN A 28 0.09 -15.23 -15.80
C GLN A 28 1.39 -14.93 -16.57
N PRO A 29 1.37 -14.26 -17.75
CA PRO A 29 2.60 -13.91 -18.45
C PRO A 29 3.54 -13.02 -17.64
N LEU A 30 2.99 -12.15 -16.79
CA LEU A 30 3.78 -11.27 -15.91
C LEU A 30 4.46 -12.06 -14.80
N LEU A 31 3.76 -13.05 -14.21
CA LEU A 31 4.33 -13.95 -13.21
C LEU A 31 5.44 -14.83 -13.80
N ASP A 32 5.21 -15.38 -14.99
CA ASP A 32 6.19 -16.21 -15.69
C ASP A 32 7.45 -15.41 -16.03
N ALA A 33 7.31 -14.17 -16.52
CA ALA A 33 8.43 -13.26 -16.79
C ALA A 33 9.19 -12.85 -15.51
N ALA A 34 8.48 -12.75 -14.39
CA ALA A 34 9.03 -12.47 -13.08
C ALA A 34 9.69 -13.71 -12.43
N GLY A 35 9.51 -14.91 -13.01
CA GLY A 35 9.97 -16.17 -12.43
C GLY A 35 9.25 -16.51 -11.11
N LEU A 36 8.03 -16.01 -10.89
CA LEU A 36 7.24 -16.26 -9.69
C LEU A 36 6.24 -17.39 -9.92
N GLY A 37 6.29 -18.39 -9.06
CA GLY A 37 5.28 -19.43 -8.96
C GLY A 37 4.10 -19.01 -8.06
N PRO A 38 3.02 -19.80 -8.05
CA PRO A 38 1.89 -19.59 -7.14
C PRO A 38 2.30 -19.55 -5.67
N ASP A 39 3.23 -20.42 -5.26
CA ASP A 39 3.64 -20.55 -3.86
C ASP A 39 4.42 -19.33 -3.36
N ASP A 40 5.15 -18.62 -4.24
CA ASP A 40 5.87 -17.39 -3.88
C ASP A 40 4.92 -16.28 -3.42
N VAL A 41 3.67 -16.31 -3.90
CA VAL A 41 2.67 -15.29 -3.62
C VAL A 41 1.63 -15.78 -2.60
N GLU A 42 1.22 -17.05 -2.65
CA GLU A 42 0.17 -17.61 -1.80
C GLU A 42 0.67 -18.02 -0.40
N THR A 43 1.98 -18.25 -0.22
CA THR A 43 2.56 -18.61 1.08
C THR A 43 2.21 -17.58 2.15
N PRO A 44 1.56 -17.99 3.26
CA PRO A 44 1.37 -17.13 4.43
C PRO A 44 2.72 -16.65 4.94
N ASP A 45 2.80 -15.36 5.26
CA ASP A 45 4.06 -14.69 5.63
C ASP A 45 5.18 -14.67 4.56
N GLY A 46 4.86 -15.07 3.32
CA GLY A 46 5.79 -15.04 2.20
C GLY A 46 6.38 -13.66 1.93
N ARG A 47 7.62 -13.62 1.44
CA ARG A 47 8.34 -12.38 1.12
C ARG A 47 8.86 -12.44 -0.30
N VAL A 48 8.73 -11.33 -1.02
CA VAL A 48 9.16 -11.20 -2.42
C VAL A 48 10.17 -10.05 -2.51
N PRO A 49 11.22 -10.16 -3.36
CA PRO A 49 12.13 -9.04 -3.61
C PRO A 49 11.36 -7.78 -4.00
N ARG A 50 11.66 -6.64 -3.35
CA ARG A 50 10.96 -5.37 -3.55
C ARG A 50 10.99 -4.91 -5.00
N GLY A 51 12.13 -5.05 -5.67
CA GLY A 51 12.27 -4.67 -7.07
C GLY A 51 11.28 -5.41 -7.98
N LEU A 52 11.12 -6.71 -7.73
CA LEU A 52 10.19 -7.57 -8.46
C LEU A 52 8.74 -7.21 -8.15
N ALA A 53 8.41 -7.03 -6.87
CA ALA A 53 7.07 -6.62 -6.47
C ALA A 53 6.69 -5.27 -7.10
N TYR A 54 7.60 -4.30 -7.06
CA TYR A 54 7.37 -2.99 -7.66
C TYR A 54 7.23 -3.07 -9.19
N GLN A 55 7.99 -3.96 -9.83
CA GLN A 55 7.85 -4.19 -11.27
C GLN A 55 6.45 -4.71 -11.61
N LEU A 56 5.96 -5.70 -10.87
CA LEU A 56 4.61 -6.23 -11.07
C LEU A 56 3.52 -5.19 -10.84
N TRP A 57 3.67 -4.31 -9.85
CA TRP A 57 2.73 -3.21 -9.65
C TRP A 57 2.66 -2.26 -10.85
N ASP A 58 3.81 -1.88 -11.41
CA ASP A 58 3.85 -1.04 -12.61
C ASP A 58 3.28 -1.79 -13.83
N ASP A 59 3.66 -3.05 -14.04
CA ASP A 59 3.22 -3.86 -15.19
C ASP A 59 1.72 -4.13 -15.16
N VAL A 60 1.16 -4.47 -14.00
CA VAL A 60 -0.29 -4.69 -13.86
C VAL A 60 -1.06 -3.38 -14.02
N THR A 61 -0.54 -2.26 -13.49
CA THR A 61 -1.15 -0.94 -13.70
C THR A 61 -1.16 -0.59 -15.19
N ALA A 62 -0.03 -0.79 -15.89
CA ALA A 62 0.07 -0.55 -17.32
C ALA A 62 -0.87 -1.47 -18.14
N LEU A 63 -0.91 -2.76 -17.80
CA LEU A 63 -1.79 -3.75 -18.44
C LEU A 63 -3.28 -3.40 -18.25
N SER A 64 -3.64 -2.89 -17.07
CA SER A 64 -5.01 -2.47 -16.77
C SER A 64 -5.44 -1.18 -17.48
N GLY A 65 -4.48 -0.31 -17.82
CA GLY A 65 -4.75 1.06 -18.26
C GLY A 65 -5.38 1.96 -17.19
N ASP A 66 -5.46 1.51 -15.94
CA ASP A 66 -6.13 2.20 -14.84
C ASP A 66 -5.13 2.68 -13.79
N GLU A 67 -4.74 3.95 -13.91
CA GLU A 67 -3.82 4.59 -12.97
C GLU A 67 -4.33 4.62 -11.52
N ALA A 68 -5.64 4.48 -11.31
CA ALA A 68 -6.27 4.48 -10.00
C ALA A 68 -6.50 3.06 -9.45
N LEU A 69 -6.00 2.02 -10.13
CA LEU A 69 -6.14 0.62 -9.73
C LEU A 69 -5.74 0.41 -8.28
N GLY A 70 -4.58 0.93 -7.84
CA GLY A 70 -4.12 0.79 -6.46
C GLY A 70 -5.13 1.30 -5.44
N LEU A 71 -5.73 2.46 -5.69
CA LEU A 71 -6.75 3.02 -4.81
C LEU A 71 -8.03 2.17 -4.80
N LYS A 72 -8.46 1.63 -5.95
CA LYS A 72 -9.60 0.70 -6.03
C LYS A 72 -9.33 -0.58 -5.25
N LEU A 73 -8.12 -1.11 -5.38
CA LEU A 73 -7.68 -2.29 -4.64
C LEU A 73 -7.69 -2.04 -3.14
N ALA A 74 -7.34 -0.84 -2.67
CA ALA A 74 -7.41 -0.51 -1.24
C ALA A 74 -8.82 -0.65 -0.68
N LEU A 75 -9.82 -0.22 -1.44
CA LEU A 75 -11.24 -0.33 -1.05
C LEU A 75 -11.75 -1.77 -1.06
N ALA A 76 -11.18 -2.61 -1.91
CA ALA A 76 -11.55 -4.03 -2.07
C ALA A 76 -10.65 -4.97 -1.25
N THR A 77 -9.67 -4.44 -0.50
CA THR A 77 -8.72 -5.25 0.25
C THR A 77 -9.45 -5.95 1.40
N PRO A 78 -9.46 -7.30 1.44
CA PRO A 78 -10.12 -8.04 2.49
C PRO A 78 -9.38 -7.88 3.82
N GLU A 79 -10.11 -8.09 4.91
CA GLU A 79 -9.55 -8.15 6.25
C GLU A 79 -8.59 -9.35 6.40
N GLY A 80 -7.61 -9.20 7.29
CA GLY A 80 -6.59 -10.20 7.61
C GLY A 80 -5.41 -10.24 6.63
N ILE A 81 -5.35 -9.37 5.63
CA ILE A 81 -4.37 -9.44 4.55
C ILE A 81 -2.92 -9.25 5.04
N THR A 82 -2.71 -8.42 6.07
CA THR A 82 -1.38 -8.20 6.68
C THR A 82 -1.18 -9.01 7.97
N GLY A 83 -2.01 -10.03 8.20
CA GLY A 83 -1.83 -11.04 9.24
C GLY A 83 -1.71 -10.43 10.65
N VAL A 84 -0.63 -10.79 11.36
CA VAL A 84 -0.41 -10.38 12.75
C VAL A 84 -0.36 -8.86 12.92
N VAL A 85 0.14 -8.12 11.93
CA VAL A 85 0.22 -6.65 12.02
C VAL A 85 -1.18 -6.05 12.05
N GLU A 86 -2.08 -6.54 11.20
CA GLU A 86 -3.48 -6.13 11.21
C GLU A 86 -4.17 -6.46 12.53
N TYR A 87 -3.96 -7.68 13.03
CA TYR A 87 -4.51 -8.14 14.29
C TYR A 87 -4.12 -7.22 15.45
N VAL A 88 -2.83 -6.87 15.56
CA VAL A 88 -2.34 -5.95 16.61
C VAL A 88 -2.96 -4.57 16.47
N CYS A 89 -3.06 -4.04 15.25
CA CYS A 89 -3.65 -2.72 15.01
C CYS A 89 -5.13 -2.69 15.41
N ARG A 90 -5.91 -3.71 15.01
CA ARG A 90 -7.35 -3.80 15.31
C ARG A 90 -7.66 -3.96 16.80
N ASN A 91 -6.75 -4.57 17.54
CA ASN A 91 -6.87 -4.75 19.00
C ASN A 91 -6.21 -3.61 19.80
N SER A 92 -5.77 -2.53 19.15
CA SER A 92 -5.24 -1.35 19.84
C SER A 92 -6.38 -0.54 20.47
N ALA A 93 -6.14 0.10 21.61
CA ALA A 93 -7.18 0.83 22.33
C ALA A 93 -7.58 2.14 21.64
N THR A 94 -6.71 2.69 20.80
CA THR A 94 -6.94 3.94 20.05
C THR A 94 -6.38 3.86 18.63
N LEU A 95 -6.89 4.68 17.72
CA LEU A 95 -6.32 4.82 16.38
C LEU A 95 -4.86 5.27 16.41
N GLY A 96 -4.50 6.19 17.32
CA GLY A 96 -3.11 6.63 17.47
C GLY A 96 -2.19 5.48 17.87
N GLU A 97 -2.63 4.59 18.76
CA GLU A 97 -1.88 3.38 19.11
C GLU A 97 -1.78 2.41 17.93
N ALA A 98 -2.86 2.22 17.17
CA ALA A 98 -2.83 1.39 15.96
C ALA A 98 -1.82 1.91 14.92
N LEU A 99 -1.81 3.22 14.63
CA LEU A 99 -0.86 3.82 13.70
C LEU A 99 0.59 3.71 14.21
N ARG A 100 0.83 3.84 15.52
CA ARG A 100 2.14 3.57 16.12
C ARG A 100 2.55 2.10 15.98
N ASN A 101 1.60 1.17 16.08
CA ASN A 101 1.85 -0.25 15.80
C ASN A 101 2.19 -0.47 14.32
N VAL A 102 1.51 0.20 13.37
CA VAL A 102 1.90 0.15 11.95
C VAL A 102 3.35 0.61 11.78
N VAL A 103 3.75 1.73 12.37
CA VAL A 103 5.15 2.23 12.33
C VAL A 103 6.12 1.20 12.91
N ARG A 104 5.82 0.66 14.09
CA ARG A 104 6.66 -0.30 14.81
C ARG A 104 6.87 -1.60 14.02
N TYR A 105 5.82 -2.08 13.36
CA TYR A 105 5.82 -3.37 12.66
C TYR A 105 5.97 -3.23 11.14
N ALA A 106 6.14 -2.01 10.60
CA ALA A 106 6.26 -1.75 9.16
C ALA A 106 7.35 -2.61 8.50
N ARG A 107 8.47 -2.84 9.18
CA ARG A 107 9.58 -3.66 8.66
C ARG A 107 9.22 -5.14 8.45
N LEU A 108 8.21 -5.65 9.19
CA LEU A 108 7.66 -6.98 8.92
C LEU A 108 6.94 -7.02 7.57
N LEU A 109 6.38 -5.90 7.13
CA LEU A 109 5.66 -5.82 5.86
C LEU A 109 6.54 -5.34 4.69
N HIS A 110 7.50 -4.45 4.95
CA HIS A 110 8.33 -3.83 3.94
C HIS A 110 9.64 -3.33 4.56
N ASP A 111 10.73 -4.06 4.36
CA ASP A 111 12.01 -3.78 5.05
C ASP A 111 12.78 -2.56 4.49
N GLY A 112 12.38 -2.04 3.32
CA GLY A 112 12.92 -0.83 2.69
C GLY A 112 12.08 0.44 2.84
N ALA A 113 11.03 0.43 3.68
CA ALA A 113 10.14 1.57 3.87
C ALA A 113 10.43 2.24 5.22
N ASP A 114 10.39 3.55 5.20
CA ASP A 114 10.43 4.43 6.37
C ASP A 114 9.03 4.99 6.58
N ILE A 115 8.28 4.30 7.43
CA ILE A 115 6.98 4.75 7.89
C ILE A 115 7.17 5.57 9.16
N ARG A 116 6.63 6.78 9.20
CA ARG A 116 6.74 7.67 10.37
C ARG A 116 5.37 8.17 10.78
N LEU A 117 5.19 8.27 12.10
CA LEU A 117 4.11 9.01 12.71
C LEU A 117 4.74 10.20 13.45
N ALA A 118 4.33 11.41 13.10
CA ALA A 118 4.76 12.63 13.77
C ALA A 118 3.52 13.33 14.34
N GLU A 119 3.58 13.67 15.62
CA GLU A 119 2.50 14.35 16.33
C GLU A 119 2.92 15.81 16.55
N SER A 120 2.01 16.73 16.27
CA SER A 120 2.12 18.17 16.58
C SER A 120 0.91 18.57 17.44
N GLU A 121 0.84 19.84 17.87
CA GLU A 121 -0.28 20.31 18.71
C GLU A 121 -1.64 20.15 17.99
N ASP A 122 -1.69 20.37 16.68
CA ASP A 122 -2.94 20.40 15.91
C ASP A 122 -3.14 19.19 14.98
N GLU A 123 -2.06 18.51 14.58
CA GLU A 123 -2.11 17.47 13.54
C GLU A 123 -1.21 16.27 13.85
N VAL A 124 -1.67 15.10 13.39
CA VAL A 124 -0.87 13.87 13.33
C VAL A 124 -0.58 13.55 11.87
N SER A 125 0.71 13.43 11.53
CA SER A 125 1.18 13.12 10.17
C SER A 125 1.66 11.67 10.10
N PHE A 126 1.08 10.89 9.19
CA PHE A 126 1.53 9.54 8.85
C PHE A 126 2.20 9.56 7.47
N THR A 127 3.50 9.28 7.41
CA THR A 127 4.31 9.43 6.20
C THR A 127 4.93 8.10 5.78
N HIS A 128 4.80 7.76 4.50
CA HIS A 128 5.53 6.66 3.87
C HIS A 128 6.65 7.22 2.99
N ARG A 129 7.90 6.85 3.29
CA ARG A 129 9.07 7.11 2.43
C ARG A 129 9.80 5.82 2.10
N LEU A 130 10.54 5.82 1.00
CA LEU A 130 11.52 4.77 0.74
C LEU A 130 12.88 5.16 1.32
N VAL A 131 13.53 4.21 1.97
CA VAL A 131 14.92 4.38 2.40
C VAL A 131 15.83 3.99 1.24
N ASP A 132 16.65 4.95 0.78
CA ASP A 132 17.80 4.68 -0.10
C ASP A 132 17.43 3.84 -1.35
N SER A 133 16.61 4.42 -2.23
CA SER A 133 16.10 3.72 -3.41
C SER A 133 16.58 4.36 -4.71
N SER A 134 17.23 3.56 -5.55
CA SER A 134 17.52 3.89 -6.96
C SER A 134 16.26 3.97 -7.85
N ARG A 135 15.10 3.54 -7.33
CA ARG A 135 13.80 3.50 -8.01
C ARG A 135 12.71 4.06 -7.12
N SER A 136 11.82 4.87 -7.70
CA SER A 136 10.62 5.39 -7.02
C SER A 136 9.62 4.27 -6.67
N CYS A 137 8.77 4.51 -5.68
CA CYS A 137 7.66 3.61 -5.38
C CYS A 137 6.61 3.68 -6.51
N PRO A 138 6.07 2.54 -7.00
CA PRO A 138 4.94 2.53 -7.94
C PRO A 138 3.76 3.34 -7.42
N ARG A 139 3.10 4.10 -8.29
CA ARG A 139 1.87 4.83 -7.94
C ARG A 139 0.84 3.91 -7.30
N GLY A 140 0.52 2.80 -7.97
CA GLY A 140 -0.48 1.85 -7.50
C GLY A 140 -0.17 1.30 -6.10
N TRP A 141 1.11 1.09 -5.77
CA TRP A 141 1.53 0.67 -4.43
C TRP A 141 1.22 1.75 -3.39
N VAL A 142 1.62 3.00 -3.65
CA VAL A 142 1.44 4.12 -2.72
C VAL A 142 -0.05 4.41 -2.50
N ASP A 143 -0.83 4.41 -3.57
CA ASP A 143 -2.27 4.61 -3.53
C ASP A 143 -2.97 3.51 -2.74
N TRP A 144 -2.57 2.25 -3.00
CA TRP A 144 -3.08 1.11 -2.25
C TRP A 144 -2.75 1.24 -0.77
N PHE A 145 -1.50 1.53 -0.43
CA PHE A 145 -1.06 1.62 0.96
C PHE A 145 -1.78 2.72 1.73
N LEU A 146 -1.84 3.96 1.21
CA LEU A 146 -2.50 5.07 1.89
C LEU A 146 -4.03 4.88 1.94
N GLY A 147 -4.62 4.39 0.85
CA GLY A 147 -6.04 4.04 0.83
C GLY A 147 -6.38 2.97 1.86
N TYR A 148 -5.56 1.92 1.97
CA TYR A 148 -5.77 0.82 2.90
C TYR A 148 -5.66 1.28 4.35
N ILE A 149 -4.67 2.12 4.68
CA ILE A 149 -4.55 2.72 6.02
C ILE A 149 -5.79 3.55 6.37
N LEU A 150 -6.32 4.34 5.43
CA LEU A 150 -7.54 5.12 5.68
C LEU A 150 -8.78 4.22 5.88
N VAL A 151 -8.95 3.19 5.03
CA VAL A 151 -10.05 2.22 5.16
C VAL A 151 -9.99 1.51 6.50
N ALA A 152 -8.82 0.98 6.87
CA ALA A 152 -8.63 0.33 8.16
C ALA A 152 -8.88 1.29 9.33
N SER A 153 -8.46 2.55 9.22
CA SER A 153 -8.70 3.56 10.25
C SER A 153 -10.20 3.85 10.41
N ARG A 154 -10.95 3.98 9.30
CA ARG A 154 -12.40 4.15 9.32
C ARG A 154 -13.15 2.94 9.88
N GLN A 155 -12.66 1.73 9.65
CA GLN A 155 -13.22 0.53 10.27
C GLN A 155 -13.06 0.55 11.80
N MET A 156 -12.01 1.20 12.33
CA MET A 156 -11.78 1.30 13.77
C MET A 156 -12.58 2.40 14.46
N VAL A 157 -12.66 3.59 13.87
CA VAL A 157 -13.26 4.78 14.54
C VAL A 157 -14.54 5.30 13.89
N GLY A 158 -14.94 4.75 12.76
CA GLY A 158 -16.15 5.14 12.01
C GLY A 158 -15.85 5.76 10.64
N PRO A 159 -16.84 5.74 9.72
CA PRO A 159 -16.68 6.15 8.34
C PRO A 159 -16.39 7.65 8.16
N ASP A 160 -16.76 8.48 9.13
CA ASP A 160 -16.62 9.94 9.07
C ASP A 160 -15.18 10.43 9.29
N LEU A 161 -14.26 9.53 9.66
CA LEU A 161 -12.84 9.86 9.74
C LEU A 161 -12.34 10.35 8.38
N THR A 162 -11.91 11.61 8.34
CA THR A 162 -11.40 12.27 7.15
C THR A 162 -10.05 12.92 7.49
N PRO A 163 -8.98 12.63 6.73
CA PRO A 163 -7.69 13.30 6.91
C PRO A 163 -7.82 14.81 6.70
N VAL A 164 -6.94 15.60 7.34
CA VAL A 164 -6.89 17.05 7.07
C VAL A 164 -6.38 17.33 5.66
N ARG A 165 -5.40 16.56 5.20
CA ARG A 165 -4.84 16.60 3.85
C ARG A 165 -4.15 15.29 3.50
N VAL A 166 -4.00 15.02 2.21
CA VAL A 166 -3.14 13.95 1.69
C VAL A 166 -2.15 14.52 0.68
N THR A 167 -0.91 14.01 0.71
CA THR A 167 0.18 14.45 -0.17
C THR A 167 0.80 13.27 -0.89
N PHE A 168 0.97 13.38 -2.20
CA PHE A 168 1.60 12.37 -3.04
C PHE A 168 2.81 12.96 -3.77
N GLN A 169 3.88 12.17 -3.90
CA GLN A 169 5.04 12.51 -4.74
C GLN A 169 4.75 12.39 -6.23
N HIS A 170 3.90 11.44 -6.63
CA HIS A 170 3.48 11.34 -8.02
C HIS A 170 2.46 12.42 -8.37
N GLY A 171 2.27 12.62 -9.68
CA GLY A 171 1.23 13.49 -10.21
C GLY A 171 -0.18 12.93 -10.02
N PRO A 172 -1.20 13.73 -10.37
CA PRO A 172 -2.59 13.29 -10.37
C PRO A 172 -2.80 12.09 -11.30
N ALA A 173 -3.76 11.23 -10.94
CA ALA A 173 -4.29 10.21 -11.83
C ALA A 173 -5.41 10.77 -12.71
N GLN A 174 -5.81 10.01 -13.73
CA GLN A 174 -6.94 10.37 -14.61
C GLN A 174 -8.26 10.52 -13.84
N ASP A 175 -8.58 9.60 -12.92
CA ASP A 175 -9.81 9.65 -12.12
C ASP A 175 -9.61 10.40 -10.79
N LEU A 176 -9.51 11.73 -10.86
CA LEU A 176 -9.45 12.58 -9.66
C LEU A 176 -10.70 12.47 -8.77
N GLY A 177 -11.85 12.12 -9.36
CA GLY A 177 -13.10 11.97 -8.65
C GLY A 177 -13.04 10.83 -7.63
N LEU A 178 -12.39 9.72 -7.97
CA LEU A 178 -12.18 8.61 -7.04
C LEU A 178 -11.34 9.05 -5.84
N TYR A 179 -10.21 9.72 -6.05
CA TYR A 179 -9.36 10.19 -4.95
C TYR A 179 -10.11 11.15 -4.04
N ALA A 180 -10.86 12.10 -4.61
CA ALA A 180 -11.68 13.03 -3.83
C ALA A 180 -12.73 12.29 -2.98
N ARG A 181 -13.42 11.29 -3.55
CA ARG A 181 -14.41 10.49 -2.82
C ARG A 181 -13.79 9.64 -1.72
N VAL A 182 -12.64 9.02 -1.98
CA VAL A 182 -11.99 8.13 -1.01
C VAL A 182 -11.38 8.91 0.13
N PHE A 183 -10.55 9.92 -0.16
CA PHE A 183 -9.84 10.67 0.87
C PHE A 183 -10.72 11.72 1.55
N GLY A 184 -11.69 12.31 0.85
CA GLY A 184 -12.63 13.29 1.44
C GLY A 184 -11.98 14.61 1.87
N CYS A 185 -10.74 14.86 1.46
CA CYS A 185 -9.94 16.02 1.89
C CYS A 185 -9.18 16.64 0.72
N PRO A 186 -8.56 17.83 0.90
CA PRO A 186 -7.62 18.38 -0.06
C PRO A 186 -6.45 17.42 -0.33
N ILE A 187 -6.11 17.25 -1.61
CA ILE A 187 -4.98 16.43 -2.06
C ILE A 187 -3.94 17.32 -2.74
N ARG A 188 -2.68 17.18 -2.34
CA ARG A 188 -1.55 17.82 -3.02
C ARG A 188 -0.73 16.77 -3.77
N TRP A 189 -0.56 17.01 -5.05
CA TRP A 189 0.26 16.18 -5.95
C TRP A 189 1.65 16.79 -6.10
N HIS A 190 2.62 15.98 -6.52
CA HIS A 190 4.02 16.40 -6.67
C HIS A 190 4.61 17.05 -5.40
N ALA A 191 4.17 16.59 -4.23
CA ALA A 191 4.64 17.03 -2.94
C ALA A 191 5.89 16.23 -2.50
N PRO A 192 6.83 16.82 -1.75
CA PRO A 192 8.07 16.17 -1.33
C PRO A 192 7.88 14.96 -0.40
#